data_AF-A0A7S2XXG5-F1
#
_entry.id   AF-A0A7S2XXG5-F1
#
_cell.length_a   1.000
_cell.length_b   1.000
_cell.length_c   1.000
_cell.angle_alpha   90.00
_cell.angle_beta   90.00
_cell.angle_gamma   90.00
#
_symmetry.space_group_name_H-M   'P 1'
#
loop_
_entity.id
_entity.type
_entity.pdbx_description
1 polymer ?
#
loop_
_entity_poly.entity_id
_entity_poly.type
_entity_poly.pdbx_seq_one_letter_code
_entity_poly.pdbx_strand_id
1 'polypeptide(L)'
;MTIHTLGNILFILSICFAVVQSWVQHSIISFAARQNLGFQSLPNRRFVMSESPASGVEPKVVICGGGIIGASIAYHLTLKGEKPVVIERSKIAAAASGKAGGFLAGGWGDGSVTEALHRVSFKLHAQLAERL
;
A
#
# COMPACT_ATOMS: atom_id res chain seq x y z
N MET A 1 -28.11 -31.28 7.53
CA MET A 1 -27.38 -30.01 7.33
C MET A 1 -26.06 -30.38 6.65
N THR A 2 -26.05 -30.34 5.33
CA THR A 2 -25.21 -31.19 4.47
C THR A 2 -23.94 -30.47 4.00
N ILE A 3 -22.89 -31.25 3.80
CA ILE A 3 -21.53 -30.91 3.31
C ILE A 3 -21.50 -29.90 2.13
N HIS A 4 -22.57 -29.80 1.33
CA HIS A 4 -22.70 -28.86 0.22
C HIS A 4 -22.72 -27.38 0.63
N THR A 5 -23.23 -27.03 1.82
CA THR A 5 -23.29 -25.62 2.26
C THR A 5 -21.91 -25.11 2.69
N LEU A 6 -21.09 -25.95 3.31
CA LEU A 6 -19.70 -25.63 3.67
C LEU A 6 -18.81 -25.46 2.43
N GLY A 7 -18.97 -26.31 1.42
CA GLY A 7 -18.26 -26.20 0.14
C GLY A 7 -18.55 -24.89 -0.60
N ASN A 8 -19.82 -24.45 -0.62
CA ASN A 8 -20.19 -23.18 -1.23
C ASN A 8 -19.65 -21.97 -0.45
N ILE A 9 -19.61 -22.03 0.88
CA ILE A 9 -19.05 -20.94 1.70
C ILE A 9 -17.54 -20.81 1.50
N LEU A 10 -16.79 -21.92 1.49
CA LEU A 10 -15.35 -21.92 1.20
C LEU A 10 -15.04 -21.45 -0.24
N PHE A 11 -15.89 -21.80 -1.20
CA PHE A 11 -15.76 -21.34 -2.58
C PHE A 11 -16.04 -19.84 -2.73
N ILE A 12 -17.08 -19.33 -2.06
CA ILE A 12 -17.41 -17.89 -2.02
C ILE A 12 -16.31 -17.10 -1.32
N LEU A 13 -15.76 -17.59 -0.20
CA LEU A 13 -14.64 -16.96 0.50
C LEU A 13 -13.38 -16.95 -0.36
N SER A 14 -13.11 -18.02 -1.12
CA SER A 14 -11.97 -18.08 -2.05
C SER A 14 -12.13 -17.11 -3.23
N ILE A 15 -13.34 -16.96 -3.78
CA ILE A 15 -13.63 -16.01 -4.85
C ILE A 15 -13.57 -14.57 -4.34
N CYS A 16 -14.14 -14.29 -3.17
CA CYS A 16 -14.01 -12.98 -2.52
C CYS A 16 -12.55 -12.64 -2.25
N PHE A 17 -11.76 -13.60 -1.76
CA PHE A 17 -10.32 -13.40 -1.55
C PHE A 17 -9.62 -13.09 -2.88
N ALA A 18 -9.86 -13.87 -3.94
CA ALA A 18 -9.25 -13.64 -5.26
C ALA A 18 -9.67 -12.31 -5.90
N VAL A 19 -10.94 -11.91 -5.79
CA VAL A 19 -11.46 -10.65 -6.32
C VAL A 19 -10.91 -9.45 -5.55
N VAL A 20 -10.82 -9.55 -4.21
CA VAL A 20 -10.19 -8.50 -3.37
C VAL A 20 -8.69 -8.41 -3.66
N GLN A 21 -7.98 -9.53 -3.81
CA GLN A 21 -6.57 -9.53 -4.19
C GLN A 21 -6.36 -8.89 -5.57
N SER A 22 -7.21 -9.21 -6.56
CA SER A 22 -7.13 -8.61 -7.89
C SER A 22 -7.45 -7.11 -7.87
N TRP A 23 -8.48 -6.68 -7.13
CA TRP A 23 -8.87 -5.27 -7.04
C TRP A 23 -7.84 -4.42 -6.30
N VAL A 24 -7.26 -4.93 -5.20
CA VAL A 24 -6.16 -4.28 -4.47
C VAL A 24 -4.93 -4.14 -5.37
N GLN A 25 -4.61 -5.16 -6.16
CA GLN A 25 -3.49 -5.10 -7.10
C GLN A 25 -3.73 -4.03 -8.18
N HIS A 26 -4.92 -3.99 -8.78
CA HIS A 26 -5.25 -3.04 -9.83
C HIS A 26 -5.31 -1.59 -9.32
N SER A 27 -5.88 -1.34 -8.15
CA SER A 27 -5.98 0.00 -7.56
C SER A 27 -4.63 0.55 -7.10
N ILE A 28 -3.77 -0.29 -6.50
CA ILE A 28 -2.42 0.11 -6.08
C ILE A 28 -1.50 0.34 -7.29
N ILE A 29 -1.60 -0.51 -8.33
CA ILE A 29 -0.81 -0.33 -9.56
C ILE A 29 -1.28 0.91 -10.31
N SER A 30 -2.59 1.17 -10.43
CA SER A 30 -3.10 2.41 -11.03
C SER A 30 -2.74 3.66 -10.23
N PHE A 31 -2.72 3.59 -8.90
CA PHE A 31 -2.28 4.70 -8.05
C PHE A 31 -0.77 4.95 -8.19
N ALA A 32 0.05 3.90 -8.19
CA ALA A 32 1.50 4.00 -8.40
C ALA A 32 1.84 4.53 -9.82
N ALA A 33 1.09 4.11 -10.84
CA ALA A 33 1.25 4.57 -12.22
C ALA A 33 0.81 6.03 -12.43
N ARG A 34 -0.23 6.51 -11.71
CA ARG A 34 -0.72 7.90 -11.81
C ARG A 34 0.21 8.94 -11.19
N GLN A 35 1.04 8.56 -10.23
CA GLN A 35 1.89 9.51 -9.47
C GLN A 35 3.24 9.82 -10.14
N ASN A 36 3.45 9.45 -11.41
CA ASN A 36 4.73 9.61 -12.12
C ASN A 36 5.93 9.04 -11.32
N LEU A 37 5.68 8.03 -10.49
CA LEU A 37 6.70 7.25 -9.80
C LEU A 37 7.32 6.35 -10.88
N GLY A 38 8.43 6.80 -11.48
CA GLY A 38 9.11 6.09 -12.55
C GLY A 38 9.47 4.65 -12.19
N PHE A 39 8.56 3.71 -12.48
CA PHE A 39 8.72 2.30 -12.20
C PHE A 39 9.53 1.65 -13.33
N GLN A 40 10.84 1.52 -13.12
CA GLN A 40 11.70 0.76 -14.03
C GLN A 40 12.09 -0.57 -13.38
N SER A 41 11.62 -1.67 -13.96
CA SER A 41 12.10 -3.01 -13.63
C SER A 41 13.41 -3.28 -14.35
N LEU A 42 14.52 -3.41 -13.62
CA LEU A 42 15.81 -3.83 -14.19
C LEU A 42 16.14 -5.29 -13.82
N PRO A 43 16.82 -6.03 -14.70
CA PRO A 43 16.85 -7.50 -14.69
C PRO A 43 17.77 -8.12 -13.63
N ASN A 44 18.53 -7.32 -12.88
CA ASN A 44 19.48 -7.83 -11.90
C ASN A 44 19.46 -6.97 -10.61
N ARG A 45 19.20 -7.63 -9.49
CA ARG A 45 18.98 -7.10 -8.13
C ARG A 45 19.80 -5.84 -7.78
N ARG A 46 19.22 -4.68 -8.05
CA ARG A 46 19.42 -3.40 -7.36
C ARG A 46 18.43 -2.42 -8.00
N PHE A 47 17.31 -2.19 -7.32
CA PHE A 47 16.42 -1.09 -7.67
C PHE A 47 16.98 0.18 -7.03
N VAL A 48 17.83 0.88 -7.77
CA VAL A 48 18.21 2.27 -7.44
C VAL A 48 17.34 3.16 -8.31
N MET A 49 16.43 3.91 -7.68
CA MET A 49 15.68 4.95 -8.38
C MET A 49 16.54 6.21 -8.42
N SER A 50 17.07 6.52 -9.59
CA SER A 50 17.53 7.87 -9.89
C SER A 50 17.34 8.12 -11.38
N GLU A 51 16.58 9.15 -11.75
CA GLU A 51 17.06 9.97 -12.87
C GLU A 51 18.47 10.40 -12.47
N SER A 52 19.45 10.23 -13.37
CA SER A 52 20.78 10.81 -13.17
C SER A 52 20.57 12.23 -12.66
N PRO A 53 20.99 12.57 -11.43
CA PRO A 53 20.63 13.83 -10.85
C PRO A 53 21.21 14.92 -11.75
N ALA A 54 20.34 15.64 -12.46
CA ALA A 54 20.74 16.85 -13.18
C ALA A 54 21.20 17.96 -12.22
N SER A 55 21.21 17.68 -10.91
CA SER A 55 21.93 18.42 -9.87
C SER A 55 22.26 17.45 -8.74
N GLY A 56 23.54 17.30 -8.39
CA GLY A 56 24.08 16.29 -7.45
C GLY A 56 23.57 16.36 -6.01
N VAL A 57 22.27 16.23 -5.81
CA VAL A 57 21.59 16.18 -4.53
C VAL A 57 21.19 14.74 -4.29
N GLU A 58 21.96 14.06 -3.43
CA GLU A 58 21.63 12.75 -2.88
C GLU A 58 20.21 12.76 -2.28
N PRO A 59 19.40 11.69 -2.46
CA PRO A 59 18.08 11.62 -1.86
C PRO A 59 18.21 11.68 -0.33
N LYS A 60 17.59 12.69 0.28
CA LYS A 60 17.63 12.91 1.73
C LYS A 60 16.96 11.79 2.53
N VAL A 61 16.02 11.07 1.91
CA VAL A 61 15.23 10.02 2.56
C VAL A 61 15.10 8.80 1.66
N VAL A 62 15.52 7.65 2.17
CA VAL A 62 15.34 6.34 1.53
C VAL A 62 14.40 5.49 2.38
N ILE A 63 13.35 4.95 1.76
CA ILE A 63 12.32 4.13 2.39
C ILE A 63 12.53 2.68 1.95
N CYS A 64 12.77 1.79 2.92
CA CYS A 64 12.92 0.36 2.65
C CYS A 64 11.60 -0.37 2.87
N GLY A 65 10.93 -0.73 1.78
CA GLY A 65 9.67 -1.48 1.75
C GLY A 65 8.55 -0.73 1.05
N GLY A 66 8.00 -1.34 -0.01
CA GLY A 66 6.88 -0.83 -0.81
C GLY A 66 5.51 -1.33 -0.34
N GLY A 67 5.35 -1.59 0.96
CA GLY A 67 4.06 -1.90 1.58
C GLY A 67 3.20 -0.64 1.81
N ILE A 68 2.00 -0.82 2.37
CA ILE A 68 1.06 0.30 2.62
C ILE A 68 1.67 1.41 3.49
N ILE A 69 2.50 1.04 4.47
CA ILE A 69 3.19 1.99 5.35
C ILE A 69 4.25 2.78 4.57
N GLY A 70 5.12 2.10 3.81
CA GLY A 70 6.16 2.77 3.02
C GLY A 70 5.59 3.67 1.92
N ALA A 71 4.52 3.23 1.26
CA ALA A 71 3.79 4.03 0.28
C ALA A 71 3.13 5.27 0.93
N SER A 72 2.52 5.11 2.11
CA SER A 72 1.93 6.23 2.86
C SER A 72 2.99 7.25 3.28
N ILE A 73 4.15 6.81 3.76
CA ILE A 73 5.27 7.70 4.11
C ILE A 73 5.75 8.46 2.88
N ALA A 74 5.98 7.75 1.77
CA ALA A 74 6.43 8.37 0.53
C ALA A 74 5.44 9.45 0.06
N TYR A 75 4.14 9.14 0.05
CA TYR A 75 3.08 10.09 -0.30
C TYR A 75 3.08 11.35 0.58
N HIS A 76 3.15 11.20 1.91
CA HIS A 76 3.15 12.37 2.79
C HIS A 76 4.45 13.18 2.73
N LEU A 77 5.57 12.56 2.35
CA LEU A 77 6.83 13.25 2.09
C LEU A 77 6.79 14.05 0.79
N THR A 78 6.20 13.51 -0.29
CA THR A 78 6.05 14.27 -1.54
C THR A 78 5.15 15.47 -1.37
N LEU A 79 4.09 15.38 -0.55
CA LEU A 79 3.24 16.52 -0.19
C LEU A 79 4.00 17.63 0.56
N LYS A 80 5.12 17.31 1.20
CA LYS A 80 6.01 18.25 1.90
C LYS A 80 7.13 18.80 1.01
N GLY A 81 7.14 18.46 -0.28
CA GLY A 81 8.17 18.88 -1.23
C GLY A 81 9.44 18.04 -1.20
N GLU A 82 9.45 16.93 -0.44
CA GLU A 82 10.58 16.01 -0.41
C GLU A 82 10.52 15.03 -1.58
N LYS A 83 11.69 14.47 -1.94
CA LYS A 83 11.84 13.50 -3.03
C LYS A 83 12.37 12.16 -2.47
N PRO A 84 11.55 11.39 -1.74
CA PRO A 84 11.99 10.12 -1.16
C PRO A 84 12.18 9.06 -2.25
N VAL A 85 13.13 8.15 -2.00
CA VAL A 85 13.31 6.95 -2.83
C VAL A 85 12.77 5.74 -2.09
N VAL A 86 11.87 4.98 -2.71
CA VAL A 86 11.33 3.72 -2.14
C VAL A 86 12.04 2.53 -2.78
N ILE A 87 12.59 1.66 -1.95
CA ILE A 87 13.23 0.41 -2.37
C ILE A 87 12.37 -0.77 -1.90
N GLU A 88 11.86 -1.55 -2.84
CA GLU A 88 11.10 -2.77 -2.58
C GLU A 88 11.84 -3.98 -3.17
N ARG A 89 11.86 -5.10 -2.44
CA ARG A 89 12.52 -6.33 -2.85
C ARG A 89 11.77 -7.04 -3.99
N SER A 90 10.45 -7.01 -3.95
CA SER A 90 9.57 -7.75 -4.86
C SER A 90 8.67 -6.78 -5.63
N LYS A 91 7.35 -6.90 -5.51
CA LYS A 91 6.37 -5.98 -6.08
C LYS A 91 5.75 -5.12 -4.97
N ILE A 92 5.27 -3.94 -5.35
CA ILE A 92 4.53 -3.06 -4.44
C ILE A 92 3.37 -3.83 -3.80
N ALA A 93 3.23 -3.69 -2.49
CA ALA A 93 2.22 -4.37 -1.67
C ALA A 93 2.21 -5.92 -1.75
N ALA A 94 3.24 -6.60 -2.28
CA ALA A 94 3.22 -8.06 -2.49
C ALA A 94 3.11 -8.92 -1.22
N ALA A 95 3.40 -8.36 -0.04
CA ALA A 95 3.40 -9.04 1.24
C ALA A 95 2.07 -8.88 1.99
N ALA A 96 2.13 -8.62 3.31
CA ALA A 96 0.94 -8.48 4.16
C ALA A 96 -0.04 -7.42 3.65
N SER A 97 0.45 -6.30 3.11
CA SER A 97 -0.39 -5.19 2.65
C SER A 97 -1.35 -5.58 1.51
N GLY A 98 -0.89 -6.34 0.52
CA GLY A 98 -1.75 -6.81 -0.57
C GLY A 98 -2.78 -7.83 -0.10
N LYS A 99 -2.46 -8.59 0.95
CA LYS A 99 -3.26 -9.70 1.48
C LYS A 99 -4.22 -9.31 2.62
N ALA A 100 -4.22 -8.04 3.04
CA ALA A 100 -4.91 -7.59 4.25
C ALA A 100 -6.45 -7.49 4.15
N GLY A 101 -7.03 -7.68 2.97
CA GLY A 101 -8.49 -7.63 2.77
C GLY A 101 -9.12 -6.23 2.84
N GLY A 102 -8.40 -5.22 3.35
CA GLY A 102 -8.81 -3.80 3.30
C GLY A 102 -9.84 -3.37 4.34
N PHE A 103 -10.09 -4.16 5.38
CA PHE A 103 -11.00 -3.78 6.46
C PHE A 103 -10.40 -2.70 7.37
N LEU A 104 -11.20 -1.68 7.67
CA LEU A 104 -10.83 -0.60 8.58
C LEU A 104 -11.84 -0.57 9.74
N ALA A 105 -11.32 -0.49 10.96
CA ALA A 105 -12.15 -0.42 12.15
C ALA A 105 -11.64 0.66 13.11
N GLY A 106 -12.33 1.80 13.12
CA GLY A 106 -11.93 2.95 13.93
C GLY A 106 -12.04 2.75 15.44
N GLY A 107 -12.84 1.77 15.91
CA GLY A 107 -13.07 1.51 17.33
C GLY A 107 -12.28 0.33 17.91
N TRP A 108 -11.47 -0.39 17.13
CA TRP A 108 -10.73 -1.55 17.64
C TRP A 108 -9.63 -1.20 18.66
N GLY A 109 -9.23 0.07 18.70
CA GLY A 109 -8.27 0.58 19.66
C GLY A 109 -8.89 1.19 20.92
N ASP A 110 -10.21 1.17 21.08
CA ASP A 110 -10.90 1.86 22.18
C ASP A 110 -10.43 1.34 23.55
N GLY A 111 -10.09 2.25 24.46
CA GLY A 111 -9.53 1.95 25.78
C GLY A 111 -8.05 1.53 25.77
N SER A 112 -7.40 1.47 24.60
CA SER A 112 -5.97 1.16 24.47
C SER A 112 -5.12 2.42 24.30
N VAL A 113 -3.81 2.29 24.48
CA VAL A 113 -2.83 3.37 24.17
C VAL A 113 -2.82 3.79 22.69
N THR A 114 -3.47 3.01 21.82
CA THR A 114 -3.54 3.27 20.36
C THR A 114 -4.89 3.81 19.92
N GLU A 115 -5.82 4.10 20.84
CA GLU A 115 -7.17 4.60 20.53
C GLU A 115 -7.12 5.83 19.59
N ALA A 116 -6.35 6.85 19.98
CA ALA A 116 -6.22 8.07 19.19
C ALA A 116 -5.72 7.80 17.77
N LEU A 117 -4.79 6.85 17.61
CA LEU A 117 -4.26 6.48 16.30
C LEU A 117 -5.33 5.80 15.44
N HIS A 118 -6.16 4.92 16.01
CA HIS A 118 -7.26 4.27 15.27
C HIS A 118 -8.29 5.30 14.78
N ARG A 119 -8.66 6.26 15.63
CA ARG A 119 -9.62 7.33 15.28
C ARG A 119 -9.09 8.23 14.18
N VAL A 120 -7.84 8.70 14.30
CA VAL A 120 -7.18 9.55 13.30
C VAL A 120 -7.01 8.79 11.98
N SER A 121 -6.52 7.54 12.04
CA SER A 121 -6.32 6.69 10.87
C SER A 121 -7.64 6.48 10.12
N PHE A 122 -8.72 6.11 10.81
CA PHE A 122 -10.02 5.86 10.19
C PHE A 122 -10.56 7.11 9.46
N LYS A 123 -10.47 8.28 10.09
CA LYS A 123 -10.87 9.56 9.46
C LYS A 123 -10.01 9.89 8.24
N LEU A 124 -8.69 9.68 8.33
CA LEU A 124 -7.76 9.96 7.24
C LEU A 124 -8.05 9.11 6.00
N HIS A 125 -8.46 7.85 6.18
CA HIS A 125 -8.82 6.99 5.03
C HIS A 125 -10.02 7.55 4.25
N ALA A 126 -11.02 8.13 4.92
CA ALA A 126 -12.14 8.78 4.25
C ALA A 126 -11.68 10.02 3.45
N GLN A 127 -10.83 10.86 4.05
CA GLN A 127 -10.28 12.04 3.39
C GLN A 127 -9.42 11.71 2.17
N LEU A 128 -8.61 10.64 2.25
CA LEU A 128 -7.80 10.17 1.14
C LEU A 128 -8.66 9.59 0.02
N ALA A 129 -9.75 8.89 0.34
CA ALA A 129 -10.68 8.36 -0.65
C ALA A 129 -11.41 9.46 -1.45
N GLU A 130 -11.61 10.63 -0.86
CA GLU A 130 -12.16 11.79 -1.58
C GLU A 130 -11.11 12.49 -2.48
N ARG A 131 -9.83 12.38 -2.12
CA ARG A 131 -8.74 13.13 -2.76
C ARG A 131 -8.06 12.38 -3.92
N LEU A 132 -8.16 11.05 -3.97
CA LEU A 132 -7.41 10.17 -4.88
C LEU A 132 -8.32 9.44 -5.86
#